data_AF-A0A353ZAL6-F1
#
_entry.id   AF-A0A353ZAL6-F1
#
_cell.length_a   1.000
_cell.length_b   1.000
_cell.length_c   1.000
_cell.angle_alpha   90.00
_cell.angle_beta   90.00
_cell.angle_gamma   90.00
#
_symmetry.space_group_name_H-M   'P 1'
#
loop_
_entity.id
_entity.type
_entity.pdbx_description
1 polymer ?
#
loop_
_entity_poly.entity_id
_entity_poly.type
_entity_poly.pdbx_seq_one_letter_code
_entity_poly.pdbx_strand_id
1 'polypeptide(L)'
;MWLGLVLATVPLFAGEGLEWPQFRGPTGQGTAADEGAPVSWSETENISWKTRLPGQGWSSPVVDGDETWVTAATESGKSLRAICCDTKTGRIVRNIKV
;
A
#
# COMPACT_ATOMS: atom_id res chain seq x y z
N MET A 1 4.74 4.53 54.19
CA MET A 1 4.67 3.51 53.13
C MET A 1 4.38 4.25 51.83
N TRP A 2 5.39 4.43 50.97
CA TRP A 2 5.25 5.15 49.70
C TRP A 2 4.87 4.16 48.61
N LEU A 3 3.72 4.32 47.96
CA LEU A 3 3.41 3.61 46.72
C LEU A 3 4.13 4.33 45.57
N GLY A 4 5.14 3.68 44.99
CA GLY A 4 5.73 4.09 43.72
C GLY A 4 4.86 3.60 42.56
N LEU A 5 4.39 4.52 41.72
CA LEU A 5 3.76 4.23 40.44
C LEU A 5 4.86 3.93 39.41
N VAL A 6 4.90 2.70 38.90
CA VAL A 6 5.75 2.34 37.76
C VAL A 6 4.94 2.54 36.49
N LEU A 7 5.27 3.58 35.69
CA LEU A 7 4.81 3.66 34.31
C LEU A 7 5.65 2.70 33.46
N ALA A 8 5.04 1.60 33.03
CA ALA A 8 5.61 0.78 31.97
C ALA A 8 5.37 1.48 30.62
N THR A 9 6.43 1.98 30.00
CA THR A 9 6.39 2.41 28.59
C THR A 9 6.30 1.17 27.73
N VAL A 10 5.12 0.89 27.16
CA VAL A 10 4.99 -0.11 26.09
C VAL A 10 5.55 0.52 24.82
N PRO A 11 6.64 0.01 24.22
CA PRO A 11 7.05 0.48 22.91
C PRO A 11 5.93 0.16 21.92
N LEU A 12 5.33 1.20 21.33
CA LEU A 12 4.56 1.04 20.11
C LEU A 12 5.57 0.62 19.04
N PHE A 13 5.58 -0.66 18.68
CA PHE A 13 6.16 -1.07 17.42
C PHE A 13 5.24 -0.51 16.33
N ALA A 14 5.52 0.71 15.86
CA ALA A 14 5.13 1.07 14.51
C ALA A 14 5.89 0.10 13.61
N GLY A 15 5.19 -0.84 13.00
CA GLY A 15 5.81 -1.71 12.01
C GLY A 15 6.48 -0.83 10.97
N GLU A 16 7.72 -1.14 10.59
CA GLU A 16 8.38 -0.55 9.43
C GLU A 16 7.65 -1.03 8.17
N GLY A 17 6.43 -0.53 8.00
CA GLY A 17 5.65 -0.70 6.81
C GLY A 17 6.26 0.11 5.68
N LEU A 18 6.10 -0.36 4.46
CA LEU A 18 6.61 0.32 3.29
C LEU A 18 5.76 1.56 3.04
N GLU A 19 6.35 2.75 3.19
CA GLU A 19 5.65 4.02 3.04
C GLU A 19 5.87 4.62 1.65
N TRP A 20 4.79 4.78 0.89
CA TRP A 20 4.78 5.46 -0.41
C TRP A 20 3.48 6.25 -0.57
N PRO A 21 3.28 7.33 0.22
CA PRO A 21 1.95 7.92 0.43
C PRO A 21 1.43 8.76 -0.75
N GLN A 22 2.25 9.01 -1.77
CA GLN A 22 1.90 9.91 -2.89
C GLN A 22 2.56 9.51 -4.20
N PHE A 23 2.11 10.15 -5.29
CA PHE A 23 2.77 10.04 -6.59
C PHE A 23 4.25 10.40 -6.45
N ARG A 24 5.12 9.51 -6.95
CA ARG A 24 6.59 9.63 -6.84
C ARG A 24 7.15 9.52 -5.41
N GLY A 25 6.37 9.00 -4.46
CA GLY A 25 6.86 8.52 -3.18
C GLY A 25 7.08 9.60 -2.12
N PRO A 26 7.69 9.24 -0.99
CA PRO A 26 7.78 10.10 0.20
C PRO A 26 8.40 11.48 -0.08
N THR A 27 9.36 11.54 -1.01
CA THR A 27 10.08 12.76 -1.39
C THR A 27 9.59 13.40 -2.69
N GLY A 28 8.62 12.77 -3.38
CA GLY A 28 8.12 13.22 -4.69
C GLY A 28 9.11 13.08 -5.85
N GLN A 29 10.28 12.47 -5.63
CA GLN A 29 11.33 12.32 -6.65
C GLN A 29 11.19 11.05 -7.49
N GLY A 30 10.45 10.05 -7.01
CA GLY A 30 10.25 8.77 -7.71
C GLY A 30 11.43 7.82 -7.53
N THR A 31 12.15 7.94 -6.42
CA THR A 31 13.34 7.15 -6.09
C THR A 31 13.03 6.23 -4.91
N ALA A 32 13.33 4.94 -5.06
CA ALA A 32 13.37 3.98 -3.96
C ALA A 32 14.84 3.72 -3.57
N ALA A 33 15.06 3.16 -2.38
CA ALA A 33 16.37 2.62 -2.03
C ALA A 33 16.73 1.46 -2.97
N ASP A 34 18.00 1.33 -3.31
CA ASP A 34 18.49 0.17 -4.08
C ASP A 34 18.62 -1.03 -3.14
N GLU A 35 17.59 -1.88 -3.15
CA GLU A 35 17.53 -3.10 -2.35
C GLU A 35 17.72 -4.37 -3.20
N GLY A 36 18.34 -4.24 -4.39
CA GLY A 36 18.55 -5.37 -5.29
C GLY A 36 17.25 -5.84 -5.96
N ALA A 37 16.42 -4.89 -6.40
CA ALA A 37 15.19 -5.18 -7.12
C ALA A 37 15.48 -6.01 -8.39
N PRO A 38 14.64 -7.01 -8.74
CA PRO A 38 14.84 -7.81 -9.95
C PRO A 38 14.83 -6.95 -11.22
N VAL A 39 15.74 -7.27 -12.16
CA VAL A 39 15.86 -6.58 -13.47
C VAL A 39 15.29 -7.39 -14.64
N SER A 40 14.85 -8.63 -14.40
CA SER A 40 14.10 -9.47 -15.34
C SER A 40 12.67 -9.67 -14.85
N TRP A 41 11.69 -9.72 -15.75
CA TRP A 41 10.28 -9.88 -15.39
C TRP A 41 9.53 -10.66 -16.47
N SER A 42 8.53 -11.43 -16.05
CA SER A 42 7.54 -12.05 -16.95
C SER A 42 6.19 -12.13 -16.26
N GLU A 43 5.19 -12.70 -16.95
CA GLU A 43 3.87 -12.96 -16.36
C GLU A 43 3.91 -13.92 -15.15
N THR A 44 5.03 -14.64 -14.96
CA THR A 44 5.19 -15.66 -13.92
C THR A 44 6.50 -15.52 -13.12
N GLU A 45 7.40 -14.61 -13.49
CA GLU A 45 8.72 -14.44 -12.86
C GLU A 45 8.81 -13.08 -12.18
N ASN A 46 9.36 -13.07 -10.96
CA ASN A 46 9.57 -11.88 -10.12
C ASN A 46 8.28 -11.13 -9.71
N ILE A 47 7.09 -11.70 -9.97
CA ILE A 47 5.80 -11.15 -9.53
C ILE A 47 5.43 -11.64 -8.13
N SER A 48 5.33 -10.74 -7.15
CA SER A 48 4.83 -11.06 -5.79
C SER A 48 3.33 -11.39 -5.79
N TRP A 49 2.53 -10.62 -6.52
CA TRP A 49 1.10 -10.86 -6.70
C TRP A 49 0.56 -10.10 -7.91
N LYS A 50 -0.58 -10.56 -8.44
CA LYS A 50 -1.32 -9.90 -9.52
C LYS A 50 -2.81 -9.99 -9.23
N THR A 51 -3.46 -8.83 -9.14
CA THR A 51 -4.87 -8.74 -8.76
C THR A 51 -5.66 -8.05 -9.85
N ARG A 52 -6.71 -8.71 -10.34
CA ARG A 52 -7.69 -8.07 -11.23
C ARG A 52 -8.52 -7.07 -10.42
N LEU A 53 -8.43 -5.79 -10.78
CA LEU A 53 -9.24 -4.74 -10.16
C LEU A 53 -10.65 -4.68 -10.75
N PRO A 54 -11.66 -4.29 -9.95
CA PRO A 54 -12.96 -3.89 -10.48
C PRO A 54 -12.87 -2.56 -11.21
N GLY A 55 -13.25 -2.55 -12.49
CA GLY A 55 -13.22 -1.34 -13.32
C GLY A 55 -11.86 -1.11 -13.99
N GLN A 56 -11.60 0.14 -14.38
CA GLN A 56 -10.37 0.55 -15.06
C GLN A 56 -9.71 1.69 -14.30
N GLY A 57 -8.39 1.64 -14.09
CA GLY A 57 -7.64 2.64 -13.34
C GLY A 57 -6.31 2.99 -14.03
N TRP A 58 -5.90 4.25 -13.88
CA TRP A 58 -4.64 4.80 -14.42
C TRP A 58 -3.80 5.51 -13.35
N SER A 59 -4.23 5.52 -12.10
CA SER A 59 -3.44 6.09 -11.01
C SER A 59 -2.22 5.22 -10.71
N SER A 60 -1.14 5.84 -10.26
CA SER A 60 -0.09 5.11 -9.55
C SER A 60 -0.61 4.59 -8.20
N PRO A 61 -0.17 3.41 -7.74
CA PRO A 61 -0.47 2.97 -6.40
C PRO A 61 0.23 3.85 -5.36
N VAL A 62 -0.40 3.98 -4.19
CA VAL A 62 0.22 4.50 -2.96
C VAL A 62 0.19 3.41 -1.90
N VAL A 63 1.16 3.43 -0.99
CA VAL A 63 1.27 2.44 0.10
C VAL A 63 1.33 3.17 1.43
N ASP A 64 0.50 2.73 2.37
CA ASP A 64 0.46 3.15 3.77
C ASP A 64 0.50 1.87 4.63
N GLY A 65 1.68 1.57 5.16
CA GLY A 65 1.98 0.29 5.80
C GLY A 65 1.62 -0.95 4.97
N ASP A 66 0.69 -1.76 5.49
CA ASP A 66 0.23 -3.00 4.86
C ASP A 66 -0.92 -2.78 3.85
N GLU A 67 -1.22 -1.53 3.50
CA GLU A 67 -2.30 -1.16 2.60
C GLU A 67 -1.80 -0.50 1.32
N THR A 68 -2.07 -1.13 0.18
CA THR A 68 -1.83 -0.56 -1.15
C THR A 68 -3.13 -0.02 -1.72
N TRP A 69 -3.16 1.27 -2.04
CA TRP A 69 -4.35 1.96 -2.54
C TRP A 69 -4.20 2.38 -3.99
N VAL A 70 -5.28 2.21 -4.75
CA VAL A 70 -5.42 2.66 -6.15
C VAL A 70 -6.82 3.21 -6.38
N THR A 71 -6.97 4.02 -7.43
CA THR A 71 -8.28 4.45 -7.91
C THR A 71 -8.69 3.69 -9.16
N ALA A 72 -9.98 3.41 -9.29
CA ALA A 72 -10.54 2.83 -10.50
C ALA A 72 -11.92 3.41 -10.80
N ALA A 73 -12.25 3.50 -12.08
CA ALA A 73 -13.56 3.88 -12.57
C ALA A 73 -14.38 2.63 -12.88
N THR A 74 -15.58 2.55 -12.28
CA THR A 74 -16.58 1.51 -12.55
C THR A 74 -17.78 2.11 -13.28
N GLU A 75 -18.79 1.29 -13.61
CA GLU A 75 -20.03 1.75 -14.25
C GLU A 75 -19.77 2.54 -15.54
N SER A 76 -18.88 2.03 -16.39
CA SER A 76 -18.46 2.69 -17.64
C SER A 76 -17.95 4.11 -17.44
N GLY A 77 -17.20 4.36 -16.35
CA GLY A 77 -16.58 5.64 -16.07
C GLY A 77 -17.38 6.58 -15.17
N LYS A 78 -18.58 6.16 -14.71
CA LYS A 78 -19.51 7.03 -13.96
C LYS A 78 -19.36 6.95 -12.44
N SER A 79 -18.54 6.03 -11.93
CA SER A 79 -18.33 5.85 -10.50
C SER A 79 -16.83 5.73 -10.20
N LEU A 80 -16.29 6.68 -9.44
CA LEU A 80 -14.94 6.60 -8.90
C LEU A 80 -14.90 5.69 -7.67
N ARG A 81 -13.91 4.80 -7.65
CA ARG A 81 -13.66 3.89 -6.52
C ARG A 81 -12.25 4.11 -5.97
N ALA A 82 -12.13 4.10 -4.65
CA ALA A 82 -10.87 3.86 -3.95
C ALA A 82 -10.80 2.39 -3.56
N ILE A 83 -9.79 1.67 -4.06
CA ILE A 83 -9.60 0.24 -3.84
C ILE A 83 -8.35 0.06 -3.00
N CYS A 84 -8.49 -0.66 -1.90
CA CYS A 84 -7.38 -1.04 -1.03
C CYS A 84 -7.11 -2.54 -1.20
N CYS A 85 -5.86 -2.87 -1.45
CA CYS A 85 -5.32 -4.21 -1.42
C CYS A 85 -4.39 -4.37 -0.22
N ASP A 86 -4.38 -5.55 0.38
CA ASP A 86 -3.33 -5.95 1.32
C ASP A 86 -1.98 -6.02 0.56
N THR A 87 -0.98 -5.26 1.01
CA THR A 87 0.31 -5.08 0.31
C THR A 87 1.09 -6.39 0.13
N LYS A 88 0.93 -7.34 1.06
CA LYS A 88 1.66 -8.61 1.07
C LYS A 88 1.05 -9.64 0.13
N THR A 89 -0.28 -9.68 0.03
CA THR A 89 -1.02 -10.72 -0.69
C THR A 89 -1.68 -10.24 -1.98
N GLY A 90 -1.82 -8.93 -2.16
CA GLY A 90 -2.58 -8.32 -3.26
C GLY A 90 -4.10 -8.48 -3.13
N ARG A 91 -4.60 -9.07 -2.04
CA ARG A 91 -6.05 -9.29 -1.85
C ARG A 91 -6.77 -7.96 -1.65
N ILE A 92 -7.84 -7.72 -2.40
CA ILE A 92 -8.71 -6.55 -2.19
C ILE A 92 -9.38 -6.67 -0.81
N VAL A 93 -9.11 -5.71 0.07
CA VAL A 93 -9.68 -5.62 1.42
C VAL A 93 -10.75 -4.52 1.52
N ARG A 94 -10.67 -3.47 0.68
CA ARG A 94 -11.72 -2.45 0.60
C ARG A 94 -11.98 -2.03 -0.85
N ASN A 95 -13.22 -1.69 -1.14
CA ASN A 95 -13.63 -1.08 -2.39
C ASN A 95 -14.69 -0.03 -2.06
N ILE A 96 -14.31 1.24 -2.05
CA ILE A 96 -15.10 2.36 -1.53
C ILE A 96 -15.55 3.23 -2.70
N LYS A 97 -16.83 3.63 -2.73
CA LYS A 97 -17.30 4.67 -3.66
C LYS A 97 -16.87 6.02 -3.10
N VAL A 98 -16.19 6.82 -3.92
CA VAL A 98 -15.86 8.22 -3.59
C VAL A 98 -17.02 9.12 -3.97
#